data_AF-A0A9D8TCS6-F1
#
_entry.id   AF-A0A9D8TCS6-F1
#
_cell.length_a   1.000
_cell.length_b   1.000
_cell.length_c   1.000
_cell.angle_alpha   90.00
_cell.angle_beta   90.00
_cell.angle_gamma   90.00
#
_symmetry.space_group_name_H-M   'P 1'
#
loop_
_entity.id
_entity.type
_entity.pdbx_description
1 polymer ?
#
loop_
_entity_poly.entity_id
_entity_poly.type
_entity_poly.pdbx_seq_one_letter_code
_entity_poly.pdbx_strand_id
1 'polypeptide(L)'
;EVLGIEEGEVDFGYNKAHDSIFIYDTALGGAGYSLLLREYKDDVLRLAYKSLAECSCELACTRCLIDRRSQWYLNSLDRNKALEWLEMEQASRVIPMHISHIAPRARSITTDFNSEFYQVVKQRELKSIRFFISNDIENWNPDKFAFKGTLKELNLANIDTAFVMRDCLNLNSISADTMASIIPPLLTTPIELGSINLGDSVYPVMLAIFTSGRSLLYFTDDANISYNQNWGDGNIYAIEYNATCRFERTNTREIINQIASYSNSIMFDARIRSHASTDNILEKLIETNSAAWNRISRQISNKDVKIRYADRYLVTPLGCMLLAQMIKQLKLTYNLSIVEVECSVLSPKLTYATDIDIELTMNFINEEERNKFLSKCFFEIVGIEPKISRPQYAQHDRCLSIDAGDCQLSIRPDGGVAYGWTVFGREKIQITDVIDNLSAANISLFNKESRSERDGILYTIALQSNPEH
;
A
#
# COMPACT_ATOMS: atom_id res chain seq x y z
N GLU A 1 36.38 -3.54 22.27
CA GLU A 1 35.60 -4.01 21.10
C GLU A 1 34.20 -4.42 21.55
N VAL A 2 33.17 -4.11 20.77
CA VAL A 2 31.75 -4.43 21.11
C VAL A 2 31.29 -5.71 20.44
N LEU A 3 31.70 -5.94 19.19
CA LEU A 3 31.15 -6.99 18.34
C LEU A 3 32.15 -8.08 17.95
N GLY A 4 33.44 -7.90 18.28
CA GLY A 4 34.50 -8.86 17.93
C GLY A 4 34.68 -9.06 16.41
N ILE A 5 34.32 -8.06 15.61
CA ILE A 5 34.41 -8.05 14.15
C ILE A 5 35.79 -7.53 13.76
N GLU A 6 36.46 -8.19 12.81
CA GLU A 6 37.74 -7.68 12.31
C GLU A 6 37.54 -6.44 11.43
N GLU A 7 38.47 -5.48 11.50
CA GLU A 7 38.42 -4.22 10.73
C GLU A 7 38.30 -4.46 9.20
N GLY A 8 38.74 -5.62 8.72
CA GLY A 8 38.65 -6.06 7.32
C GLY A 8 37.25 -6.51 6.87
N GLU A 9 36.35 -6.83 7.78
CA GLU A 9 35.08 -7.52 7.49
C GLU A 9 33.93 -6.56 7.19
N VAL A 10 34.08 -5.29 7.58
CA VAL A 10 33.11 -4.22 7.34
C VAL A 10 33.81 -3.04 6.67
N ASP A 11 33.11 -2.41 5.75
CA ASP A 11 33.57 -1.21 5.07
C ASP A 11 32.41 -0.23 4.84
N PHE A 12 32.72 0.97 4.39
CA PHE A 12 31.73 2.01 4.18
C PHE A 12 31.91 2.74 2.86
N GLY A 13 30.83 3.34 2.37
CA GLY A 13 30.86 4.25 1.25
C GLY A 13 29.98 5.46 1.48
N TYR A 14 30.21 6.50 0.69
CA TYR A 14 29.41 7.73 0.71
C TYR A 14 28.75 7.93 -0.65
N ASN A 15 27.44 8.11 -0.63
CA ASN A 15 26.65 8.43 -1.81
C ASN A 15 26.32 9.93 -1.81
N LYS A 16 27.03 10.69 -2.64
CA LYS A 16 26.85 12.14 -2.79
C LYS A 16 25.47 12.54 -3.31
N ALA A 17 24.76 11.68 -4.05
CA ALA A 17 23.43 12.02 -4.58
C ALA A 17 22.36 12.09 -3.48
N HIS A 18 22.60 11.45 -2.35
CA HIS A 18 21.65 11.35 -1.23
C HIS A 18 22.25 11.81 0.10
N ASP A 19 23.47 12.37 0.07
CA ASP A 19 24.26 12.72 1.25
C ASP A 19 24.26 11.62 2.33
N SER A 20 24.38 10.36 1.90
CA SER A 20 24.23 9.20 2.76
C SER A 20 25.51 8.39 2.90
N ILE A 21 25.73 7.85 4.09
CA ILE A 21 26.79 6.88 4.38
C ILE A 21 26.12 5.51 4.43
N PHE A 22 26.68 4.54 3.69
CA PHE A 22 26.25 3.15 3.75
C PHE A 22 27.41 2.29 4.26
N ILE A 23 27.06 1.30 5.08
CA ILE A 23 28.01 0.38 5.70
C ILE A 23 27.64 -1.03 5.22
N TYR A 24 28.63 -1.81 4.82
CA TYR A 24 28.45 -3.11 4.19
C TYR A 24 29.51 -4.11 4.62
N ASP A 25 29.21 -5.39 4.46
CA ASP A 25 30.17 -6.46 4.73
C ASP A 25 31.06 -6.65 3.51
N THR A 26 32.36 -6.87 3.73
CA THR A 26 33.32 -7.11 2.65
C THR A 26 33.26 -8.53 2.09
N ALA A 27 32.66 -9.48 2.84
CA ALA A 27 32.49 -10.86 2.42
C ALA A 27 31.53 -10.98 1.22
N LEU A 28 31.96 -11.71 0.19
CA LEU A 28 31.13 -12.03 -0.97
C LEU A 28 29.91 -12.87 -0.52
N GLY A 29 28.74 -12.24 -0.48
CA GLY A 29 27.49 -12.83 -0.01
C GLY A 29 26.92 -12.21 1.27
N GLY A 30 27.69 -11.37 1.98
CA GLY A 30 27.29 -10.74 3.24
C GLY A 30 27.42 -11.66 4.44
N ALA A 31 28.17 -11.23 5.45
CA ALA A 31 28.36 -11.95 6.71
C ALA A 31 27.28 -11.63 7.77
N GLY A 32 26.48 -10.57 7.53
CA GLY A 32 25.44 -10.05 8.42
C GLY A 32 25.92 -8.97 9.40
N TYR A 33 27.17 -8.52 9.34
CA TYR A 33 27.74 -7.59 10.33
C TYR A 33 27.19 -6.17 10.24
N SER A 34 27.09 -5.62 9.03
CA SER A 34 26.49 -4.32 8.73
C SER A 34 25.04 -4.21 9.20
N LEU A 35 24.31 -5.33 9.27
CA LEU A 35 22.97 -5.37 9.84
C LEU A 35 22.97 -5.19 11.36
N LEU A 36 24.03 -5.61 12.06
CA LEU A 36 24.18 -5.44 13.51
C LEU A 36 24.34 -3.97 13.90
N LEU A 37 24.83 -3.10 13.01
CA LEU A 37 24.91 -1.66 13.29
C LEU A 37 23.55 -1.10 13.70
N ARG A 38 22.45 -1.65 13.18
CA ARG A 38 21.09 -1.22 13.56
C ARG A 38 20.80 -1.48 15.04
N GLU A 39 21.23 -2.63 15.55
CA GLU A 39 21.02 -3.04 16.94
C GLU A 39 22.00 -2.35 17.90
N TYR A 40 23.25 -2.17 17.47
CA TYR A 40 24.33 -1.62 18.29
C TYR A 40 24.64 -0.14 17.99
N LYS A 41 23.78 0.55 17.23
CA LYS A 41 23.98 1.94 16.78
C LYS A 41 24.41 2.84 17.93
N ASP A 42 23.68 2.77 19.03
CA ASP A 42 23.89 3.66 20.18
C ASP A 42 25.22 3.41 20.87
N ASP A 43 25.63 2.15 21.00
CA ASP A 43 26.93 1.80 21.57
C ASP A 43 28.08 2.18 20.64
N VAL A 44 27.93 1.95 19.33
CA VAL A 44 28.92 2.31 18.33
C VAL A 44 29.14 3.83 18.31
N LEU A 45 28.06 4.62 18.26
CA LEU A 45 28.16 6.09 18.25
C LEU A 45 28.72 6.64 19.56
N ARG A 46 28.33 6.07 20.72
CA ARG A 46 28.89 6.44 22.02
C ARG A 46 30.40 6.16 22.11
N LEU A 47 30.85 5.04 21.56
CA LEU A 47 32.28 4.71 21.53
C LEU A 47 33.06 5.57 20.55
N ALA A 48 32.48 5.89 19.39
CA ALA A 48 33.06 6.84 18.45
C ALA A 48 33.22 8.21 19.11
N TYR A 49 32.19 8.70 19.81
CA TYR A 49 32.25 9.95 20.57
C TYR A 49 33.37 9.91 21.60
N LYS A 50 33.43 8.86 22.42
CA LYS A 50 34.48 8.71 23.44
C LYS A 50 35.89 8.72 22.83
N SER A 51 36.10 7.95 21.76
CA SER A 51 37.39 7.86 21.06
C SER A 51 37.85 9.21 20.52
N LEU A 52 36.91 9.97 19.95
CA LEU A 52 37.20 11.32 19.45
C LEU A 52 37.37 12.32 20.59
N ALA A 53 36.54 12.30 21.64
CA ALA A 53 36.58 13.26 22.73
C ALA A 53 37.89 13.15 23.55
N GLU A 54 38.36 11.92 23.80
CA GLU A 54 39.59 11.66 24.57
C GLU A 54 40.88 11.92 23.80
N CYS A 55 40.80 12.13 22.49
CA CYS A 55 41.96 12.47 21.68
C CYS A 55 42.44 13.92 21.96
N SER A 56 43.69 14.25 21.66
CA SER A 56 44.24 15.62 21.84
C SER A 56 44.81 16.22 20.55
N CYS A 57 44.57 15.59 19.40
CA CYS A 57 45.00 16.13 18.11
C CYS A 57 44.11 17.28 17.64
N GLU A 58 44.67 18.18 16.84
CA GLU A 58 43.99 19.38 16.31
C GLU A 58 42.91 19.03 15.28
N LEU A 59 43.26 18.20 14.27
CA LEU A 59 42.36 17.80 13.19
C LEU A 59 42.15 16.28 13.14
N ALA A 60 43.23 15.51 12.96
CA ALA A 60 43.17 14.06 12.91
C ALA A 60 44.52 13.44 13.29
N CYS A 61 44.53 12.22 13.81
CA CYS A 61 45.73 11.43 14.04
C CYS A 61 45.45 9.93 13.90
N THR A 62 46.49 9.10 13.96
CA THR A 62 46.38 7.64 13.85
C THR A 62 45.69 6.96 15.03
N ARG A 63 45.41 7.70 16.11
CA ARG A 63 44.64 7.20 17.26
C ARG A 63 43.14 7.47 17.14
N CYS A 64 42.70 8.26 16.17
CA CYS A 64 41.28 8.63 16.02
C CYS A 64 40.74 8.37 14.61
N LEU A 65 41.18 9.13 13.61
CA LEU A 65 40.58 9.15 12.27
C LEU A 65 41.51 8.65 11.15
N ILE A 66 42.83 8.57 11.38
CA ILE A 66 43.80 8.17 10.34
C ILE A 66 44.11 6.68 10.44
N ASP A 67 43.80 5.94 9.38
CA ASP A 67 44.18 4.54 9.18
C ASP A 67 44.69 4.32 7.74
N ARG A 68 44.94 3.06 7.36
CA ARG A 68 45.44 2.71 6.01
C ARG A 68 44.46 3.06 4.89
N ARG A 69 43.16 3.15 5.17
CA ARG A 69 42.10 3.48 4.22
C ARG A 69 41.87 5.00 4.18
N SER A 70 41.86 5.67 5.32
CA SER A 70 41.56 7.10 5.43
C SER A 70 42.75 8.03 5.17
N GLN A 71 44.00 7.51 5.14
CA GLN A 71 45.22 8.28 4.84
C GLN A 71 45.20 9.04 3.50
N TRP A 72 44.34 8.69 2.56
CA TRP A 72 44.21 9.39 1.28
C TRP A 72 43.33 10.65 1.37
N TYR A 73 42.62 10.83 2.48
CA TYR A 73 41.66 11.92 2.73
C TYR A 73 42.12 12.87 3.83
N LEU A 74 43.41 12.95 4.14
CA LEU A 74 43.95 13.73 5.27
C LEU A 74 43.45 15.17 5.33
N ASN A 75 43.29 15.83 4.18
CA ASN A 75 42.81 17.21 4.09
C ASN A 75 41.32 17.38 4.40
N SER A 76 40.58 16.28 4.49
CA SER A 76 39.13 16.24 4.77
C SER A 76 38.81 15.70 6.16
N LEU A 77 39.79 15.14 6.88
CA LEU A 77 39.58 14.56 8.21
C LEU A 77 39.60 15.65 9.28
N ASP A 78 38.49 15.79 10.00
CA ASP A 78 38.33 16.77 11.07
C ASP A 78 37.52 16.15 12.22
N ARG A 79 38.23 15.86 13.31
CA ARG A 79 37.69 15.32 14.55
C ARG A 79 36.64 16.24 15.17
N ASN A 80 36.82 17.55 15.10
CA ASN A 80 35.91 18.49 15.77
C ASN A 80 34.56 18.50 15.07
N LYS A 81 34.55 18.44 13.73
CA LYS A 81 33.31 18.29 12.95
C LYS A 81 32.62 16.95 13.19
N ALA A 82 33.39 15.87 13.30
CA ALA A 82 32.84 14.56 13.65
C ALA A 82 32.22 14.56 15.06
N LEU A 83 32.87 15.21 16.03
CA LEU A 83 32.32 15.40 17.38
C LEU A 83 31.05 16.24 17.36
N GLU A 84 31.04 17.37 16.67
CA GLU A 84 29.85 18.24 16.53
C GLU A 84 28.66 17.45 15.98
N TRP A 85 28.87 16.61 14.95
CA TRP A 85 27.83 15.75 14.41
C TRP A 85 27.35 14.70 15.42
N LEU A 86 28.26 14.07 16.17
CA LEU A 86 27.90 13.09 17.20
C LEU A 86 27.14 13.74 18.37
N GLU A 87 27.50 14.96 18.76
CA GLU A 87 26.79 15.73 19.78
C GLU A 87 25.41 16.15 19.30
N MET A 88 25.28 16.55 18.04
CA MET A 88 23.99 16.81 17.40
C MET A 88 23.12 15.55 17.39
N GLU A 89 23.68 14.39 17.01
CA GLU A 89 22.94 13.12 17.02
C GLU A 89 22.50 12.76 18.44
N GLN A 90 23.39 12.89 19.43
CA GLN A 90 23.05 12.62 20.83
C GLN A 90 21.98 13.57 21.37
N ALA A 91 22.06 14.86 21.03
CA ALA A 91 21.08 15.86 21.40
C ALA A 91 19.71 15.59 20.75
N SER A 92 19.68 15.09 19.52
CA SER A 92 18.42 14.75 18.82
C SER A 92 17.68 13.55 19.40
N ARG A 93 18.35 12.72 20.24
CA ARG A 93 17.72 11.65 21.01
C ARG A 93 16.88 12.18 22.18
N VAL A 94 17.13 13.42 22.61
CA VAL A 94 16.41 14.03 23.72
C VAL A 94 14.99 14.33 23.29
N ILE A 95 14.03 13.85 24.06
CA ILE A 95 12.61 14.10 23.82
C ILE A 95 12.26 15.57 24.11
N PRO A 96 11.39 16.20 23.30
CA PRO A 96 10.87 17.53 23.60
C PRO A 96 10.20 17.63 24.97
N MET A 97 10.16 18.83 25.57
CA MET A 97 9.59 19.03 26.91
C MET A 97 8.13 18.57 27.04
N HIS A 98 7.29 18.80 26.03
CA HIS A 98 5.88 18.35 26.07
C HIS A 98 5.77 16.83 26.09
N ILE A 99 6.64 16.12 25.36
CA ILE A 99 6.71 14.65 25.40
C ILE A 99 7.27 14.17 26.74
N SER A 100 8.26 14.86 27.30
CA SER A 100 8.85 14.50 28.60
C SER A 100 7.83 14.55 29.74
N HIS A 101 6.90 15.51 29.72
CA HIS A 101 5.80 15.58 30.69
C HIS A 101 4.81 14.42 30.56
N ILE A 102 4.57 13.96 29.33
CA ILE A 102 3.64 12.88 29.01
C ILE A 102 4.26 11.50 29.31
N ALA A 103 5.48 11.29 28.82
CA ALA A 103 6.20 10.03 28.85
C ALA A 103 7.68 10.27 29.22
N PRO A 104 7.99 10.45 30.52
CA PRO A 104 9.33 10.83 30.97
C PRO A 104 10.46 9.84 30.61
N ARG A 105 10.09 8.58 30.33
CA ARG A 105 11.03 7.51 29.95
C ARG A 105 11.02 7.21 28.44
N ALA A 106 10.33 8.02 27.65
CA ALA A 106 10.35 7.86 26.20
C ALA A 106 11.72 8.25 25.63
N ARG A 107 12.01 7.71 24.45
CA ARG A 107 13.16 8.08 23.62
C ARG A 107 12.68 8.55 22.25
N SER A 108 13.38 9.50 21.66
CA SER A 108 13.17 9.89 20.26
C SER A 108 13.75 8.82 19.34
N ILE A 109 13.00 8.43 18.30
CA ILE A 109 13.50 7.57 17.24
C ILE A 109 14.20 8.46 16.22
N THR A 110 15.52 8.30 16.10
CA THR A 110 16.37 9.11 15.21
C THR A 110 16.60 8.47 13.84
N THR A 111 16.00 7.31 13.59
CA THR A 111 15.91 6.68 12.26
C THR A 111 14.52 6.91 11.67
N ASP A 112 14.33 6.62 10.39
CA ASP A 112 12.98 6.53 9.84
C ASP A 112 12.19 5.39 10.51
N PHE A 113 10.88 5.56 10.63
CA PHE A 113 10.02 4.59 11.31
C PHE A 113 9.97 3.24 10.59
N ASN A 114 10.10 3.21 9.25
CA ASN A 114 10.14 1.95 8.51
C ASN A 114 11.33 1.09 8.96
N SER A 115 12.52 1.70 9.07
CA SER A 115 13.72 1.02 9.55
C SER A 115 13.55 0.48 10.98
N GLU A 116 12.95 1.27 11.88
CA GLU A 116 12.66 0.86 13.27
C GLU A 116 11.64 -0.29 13.31
N PHE A 117 10.54 -0.18 12.56
CA PHE A 117 9.54 -1.23 12.42
C PHE A 117 10.16 -2.55 11.95
N TYR A 118 11.01 -2.49 10.92
CA TYR A 118 11.70 -3.67 10.40
C TYR A 118 12.67 -4.33 11.41
N GLN A 119 13.18 -3.57 12.37
CA GLN A 119 13.99 -4.13 13.45
C GLN A 119 13.11 -4.90 14.44
N VAL A 120 11.98 -4.32 14.84
CA VAL A 120 11.04 -4.95 15.78
C VAL A 120 10.49 -6.26 15.23
N VAL A 121 10.06 -6.29 13.96
CA VAL A 121 9.48 -7.50 13.35
C VAL A 121 10.46 -8.65 13.17
N LYS A 122 11.77 -8.38 13.17
CA LYS A 122 12.81 -9.42 13.06
C LYS A 122 13.18 -10.05 14.41
N GLN A 123 12.71 -9.49 15.52
CA GLN A 123 13.02 -10.04 16.83
C GLN A 123 12.28 -11.37 17.03
N ARG A 124 13.04 -12.43 17.33
CA ARG A 124 12.50 -13.80 17.49
C ARG A 124 11.47 -13.92 18.61
N GLU A 125 11.53 -13.03 19.60
CA GLU A 125 10.62 -13.01 20.74
C GLU A 125 9.33 -12.25 20.45
N LEU A 126 9.15 -11.65 19.28
CA LEU A 126 7.94 -10.94 18.94
C LEU A 126 6.75 -11.91 18.99
N LYS A 127 5.71 -11.53 19.75
CA LYS A 127 4.50 -12.34 19.93
C LYS A 127 3.30 -11.72 19.21
N SER A 128 3.14 -10.40 19.34
CA SER A 128 2.03 -9.69 18.73
C SER A 128 2.36 -8.23 18.41
N ILE A 129 1.65 -7.69 17.42
CA ILE A 129 1.72 -6.27 17.05
C ILE A 129 0.29 -5.71 16.95
N ARG A 130 0.10 -4.51 17.47
CA ARG A 130 -1.10 -3.69 17.26
C ARG A 130 -0.72 -2.45 16.47
N PHE A 131 -1.43 -2.22 15.37
CA PHE A 131 -1.27 -1.04 14.53
C PHE A 131 -2.42 -0.10 14.83
N PHE A 132 -2.14 1.09 15.31
CA PHE A 132 -3.15 2.08 15.61
C PHE A 132 -3.48 2.86 14.35
N ILE A 133 -4.78 2.92 14.02
CA ILE A 133 -5.26 3.53 12.79
C ILE A 133 -6.38 4.53 13.13
N SER A 134 -6.35 5.71 12.51
CA SER A 134 -7.41 6.71 12.67
C SER A 134 -8.74 6.22 12.10
N ASN A 135 -9.84 6.68 12.68
CA ASN A 135 -11.19 6.51 12.17
C ASN A 135 -11.50 7.39 10.92
N ASP A 136 -10.51 8.09 10.38
CA ASP A 136 -10.65 9.00 9.25
C ASP A 136 -10.54 8.25 7.92
N ILE A 137 -11.65 7.61 7.55
CA ILE A 137 -11.73 6.67 6.43
C ILE A 137 -11.54 7.36 5.07
N GLU A 138 -11.85 8.66 4.97
CA GLU A 138 -11.65 9.42 3.72
C GLU A 138 -10.17 9.52 3.34
N ASN A 139 -9.28 9.51 4.34
CA ASN A 139 -7.83 9.53 4.15
C ASN A 139 -7.20 8.13 4.08
N TRP A 140 -7.99 7.05 4.13
CA TRP A 140 -7.47 5.70 4.00
C TRP A 140 -7.08 5.37 2.55
N ASN A 141 -5.91 4.75 2.39
CA ASN A 141 -5.44 4.19 1.14
C ASN A 141 -4.69 2.85 1.39
N PRO A 142 -5.44 1.76 1.61
CA PRO A 142 -4.86 0.46 1.98
C PRO A 142 -3.86 -0.10 0.98
N ASP A 143 -4.02 0.20 -0.31
CA ASP A 143 -3.13 -0.28 -1.37
C ASP A 143 -1.74 0.36 -1.32
N LYS A 144 -1.65 1.51 -0.66
CA LYS A 144 -0.42 2.27 -0.48
C LYS A 144 0.19 2.11 0.90
N PHE A 145 -0.48 1.38 1.80
CA PHE A 145 0.05 1.14 3.13
C PHE A 145 1.43 0.49 3.07
N ALA A 146 2.44 1.17 3.62
CA ALA A 146 3.85 0.84 3.46
C ALA A 146 4.17 -0.61 3.90
N PHE A 147 3.44 -1.11 4.90
CA PHE A 147 3.70 -2.41 5.53
C PHE A 147 2.74 -3.54 5.08
N LYS A 148 1.97 -3.36 4.00
CA LYS A 148 1.01 -4.37 3.50
C LYS A 148 1.66 -5.74 3.24
N GLY A 149 2.89 -5.76 2.70
CA GLY A 149 3.65 -6.99 2.48
C GLY A 149 4.06 -7.66 3.79
N THR A 150 4.62 -6.88 4.72
CA THR A 150 5.09 -7.38 6.02
C THR A 150 3.94 -7.87 6.90
N LEU A 151 2.76 -7.27 6.84
CA LEU A 151 1.56 -7.79 7.51
C LEU A 151 1.24 -9.24 7.07
N LYS A 152 1.37 -9.54 5.77
CA LYS A 152 1.17 -10.90 5.26
C LYS A 152 2.24 -11.85 5.79
N GLU A 153 3.50 -11.43 5.82
CA GLU A 153 4.61 -12.22 6.35
C GLU A 153 4.44 -12.53 7.84
N LEU A 154 4.04 -11.52 8.64
CA LEU A 154 3.77 -11.68 10.07
C LEU A 154 2.64 -12.68 10.33
N ASN A 155 1.56 -12.60 9.55
CA ASN A 155 0.45 -13.55 9.66
C ASN A 155 0.88 -14.98 9.29
N LEU A 156 1.72 -15.15 8.27
CA LEU A 156 2.30 -16.45 7.91
C LEU A 156 3.24 -17.00 8.99
N ALA A 157 3.93 -16.11 9.72
CA ALA A 157 4.77 -16.43 10.86
C ALA A 157 3.99 -16.67 12.17
N ASN A 158 2.64 -16.67 12.13
CA ASN A 158 1.76 -16.78 13.30
C ASN A 158 1.96 -15.69 14.37
N ILE A 159 2.43 -14.50 13.97
CA ILE A 159 2.44 -13.33 14.84
C ILE A 159 1.01 -12.78 14.91
N ASP A 160 0.51 -12.55 16.12
CA ASP A 160 -0.84 -12.01 16.32
C ASP A 160 -0.87 -10.52 15.95
N THR A 161 -1.53 -10.18 14.85
CA THR A 161 -1.65 -8.80 14.36
C THR A 161 -3.10 -8.33 14.41
N ALA A 162 -3.31 -7.06 14.78
CA ALA A 162 -4.62 -6.41 14.69
C ALA A 162 -4.50 -4.91 14.43
N PHE A 163 -5.52 -4.35 13.79
CA PHE A 163 -5.74 -2.91 13.68
C PHE A 163 -6.54 -2.44 14.89
N VAL A 164 -6.02 -1.43 15.58
CA VAL A 164 -6.67 -0.82 16.75
C VAL A 164 -7.23 0.53 16.37
N MET A 165 -8.52 0.71 16.61
CA MET A 165 -9.25 1.94 16.34
C MET A 165 -9.87 2.48 17.62
N ARG A 166 -9.97 3.81 17.72
CA ARG A 166 -10.55 4.44 18.92
C ARG A 166 -12.04 4.15 19.03
N ASP A 167 -12.75 4.28 17.91
CA ASP A 167 -14.20 4.17 17.83
C ASP A 167 -14.62 3.17 16.74
N CYS A 168 -15.91 2.82 16.71
CA CYS A 168 -16.47 2.09 15.58
C CYS A 168 -16.40 2.95 14.30
N LEU A 169 -16.26 2.29 13.14
CA LEU A 169 -16.32 2.95 11.85
C LEU A 169 -17.74 3.53 11.63
N ASN A 170 -17.83 4.83 11.39
CA ASN A 170 -19.07 5.45 10.89
C ASN A 170 -19.08 5.37 9.37
N LEU A 171 -20.06 4.67 8.81
CA LEU A 171 -20.08 4.27 7.41
C LEU A 171 -21.25 4.90 6.64
N ASN A 172 -22.03 5.77 7.30
CA ASN A 172 -23.29 6.30 6.77
C ASN A 172 -23.11 7.29 5.60
N SER A 173 -21.91 7.84 5.42
CA SER A 173 -21.60 8.87 4.41
C SER A 173 -20.46 8.50 3.48
N ILE A 174 -20.11 7.21 3.39
CA ILE A 174 -18.95 6.76 2.62
C ILE A 174 -19.36 6.35 1.21
N SER A 175 -18.55 6.75 0.23
CA SER A 175 -18.76 6.38 -1.17
C SER A 175 -18.62 4.87 -1.40
N ALA A 176 -19.27 4.34 -2.45
CA ALA A 176 -19.12 2.95 -2.86
C ALA A 176 -17.65 2.58 -3.14
N ASP A 177 -16.87 3.53 -3.67
CA ASP A 177 -15.46 3.35 -4.03
C ASP A 177 -14.56 3.20 -2.80
N THR A 178 -14.77 4.05 -1.80
CA THR A 178 -14.07 3.97 -0.52
C THR A 178 -14.44 2.67 0.21
N MET A 179 -15.72 2.27 0.21
CA MET A 179 -16.12 0.97 0.78
C MET A 179 -15.42 -0.20 0.09
N ALA A 180 -15.34 -0.20 -1.24
CA ALA A 180 -14.66 -1.26 -1.98
C ALA A 180 -13.14 -1.30 -1.71
N SER A 181 -12.51 -0.18 -1.33
CA SER A 181 -11.08 -0.12 -1.02
C SER A 181 -10.74 -0.60 0.40
N ILE A 182 -11.60 -0.32 1.38
CA ILE A 182 -11.33 -0.63 2.80
C ILE A 182 -11.72 -2.04 3.20
N ILE A 183 -12.56 -2.74 2.44
CA ILE A 183 -13.05 -4.06 2.87
C ILE A 183 -12.02 -5.18 2.83
N PRO A 184 -11.24 -5.36 1.75
CA PRO A 184 -10.22 -6.39 1.72
C PRO A 184 -9.31 -6.38 2.96
N PRO A 185 -8.76 -5.24 3.40
CA PRO A 185 -7.91 -5.21 4.59
C PRO A 185 -8.67 -5.48 5.89
N LEU A 186 -9.92 -5.00 6.04
CA LEU A 186 -10.75 -5.27 7.23
C LEU A 186 -11.09 -6.77 7.37
N LEU A 187 -11.22 -7.49 6.24
CA LEU A 187 -11.46 -8.93 6.23
C LEU A 187 -10.22 -9.77 6.51
N THR A 188 -9.03 -9.26 6.18
CA THR A 188 -7.78 -10.00 6.34
C THR A 188 -7.10 -9.76 7.68
N THR A 189 -7.33 -8.61 8.31
CA THR A 189 -6.68 -8.23 9.56
C THR A 189 -7.73 -8.00 10.64
N PRO A 190 -7.62 -8.66 11.81
CA PRO A 190 -8.53 -8.43 12.92
C PRO A 190 -8.62 -6.96 13.33
N ILE A 191 -9.82 -6.52 13.69
CA ILE A 191 -10.08 -5.16 14.19
C ILE A 191 -10.36 -5.25 15.69
N GLU A 192 -9.74 -4.33 16.40
CA GLU A 192 -9.84 -4.18 17.83
C GLU A 192 -10.23 -2.74 18.17
N LEU A 193 -11.14 -2.57 19.13
CA LEU A 193 -11.53 -1.26 19.64
C LEU A 193 -10.80 -0.96 20.93
N GLY A 194 -10.28 0.26 21.01
CA GLY A 194 -9.63 0.78 22.20
C GLY A 194 -8.60 1.85 21.85
N SER A 195 -8.01 2.40 22.91
CA SER A 195 -6.94 3.37 22.76
C SER A 195 -5.96 3.23 23.90
N ILE A 196 -4.76 3.75 23.69
CA ILE A 196 -3.79 3.97 24.76
C ILE A 196 -3.85 5.44 25.09
N ASN A 197 -4.23 5.77 26.32
CA ASN A 197 -4.25 7.15 26.77
C ASN A 197 -2.84 7.59 27.16
N LEU A 198 -2.23 8.38 26.28
CA LEU A 198 -0.96 9.08 26.52
C LEU A 198 -1.20 10.60 26.69
N GLY A 199 -2.44 11.06 26.80
CA GLY A 199 -2.81 12.49 26.77
C GLY A 199 -3.32 12.96 25.40
N ASP A 200 -3.84 14.19 25.35
CA ASP A 200 -4.64 14.70 24.22
C ASP A 200 -3.81 15.17 23.00
N SER A 201 -2.47 15.18 23.12
CA SER A 201 -1.57 15.74 22.09
C SER A 201 -0.64 14.70 21.48
N VAL A 202 -0.87 13.42 21.75
CA VAL A 202 -0.06 12.32 21.23
C VAL A 202 -0.93 11.15 20.83
N TYR A 203 -0.48 10.42 19.83
CA TYR A 203 -1.22 9.35 19.20
C TYR A 203 -0.38 8.07 19.22
N PRO A 204 -0.90 6.95 19.73
CA PRO A 204 -0.22 5.67 19.59
C PRO A 204 -0.14 5.32 18.10
N VAL A 205 0.99 4.77 17.69
CA VAL A 205 1.26 4.31 16.31
C VAL A 205 1.32 2.79 16.29
N MET A 206 2.17 2.19 17.13
CA MET A 206 2.36 0.74 17.18
C MET A 206 2.61 0.27 18.60
N LEU A 207 2.01 -0.86 18.99
CA LEU A 207 2.38 -1.59 20.19
C LEU A 207 2.92 -2.97 19.82
N ALA A 208 4.18 -3.24 20.15
CA ALA A 208 4.80 -4.56 20.01
C ALA A 208 4.86 -5.26 21.36
N ILE A 209 4.45 -6.52 21.41
CA ILE A 209 4.46 -7.34 22.64
C ILE A 209 5.33 -8.56 22.38
N PHE A 210 6.23 -8.84 23.32
CA PHE A 210 7.18 -9.93 23.25
C PHE A 210 6.75 -11.12 24.12
N THR A 211 7.27 -12.31 23.84
CA THR A 211 7.01 -13.54 24.60
C THR A 211 7.47 -13.44 26.05
N SER A 212 8.49 -12.62 26.33
CA SER A 212 8.97 -12.28 27.67
C SER A 212 7.99 -11.46 28.52
N GLY A 213 6.93 -10.92 27.91
CA GLY A 213 5.99 -9.99 28.55
C GLY A 213 6.41 -8.53 28.45
N ARG A 214 7.61 -8.24 27.94
CA ARG A 214 8.02 -6.88 27.55
C ARG A 214 7.07 -6.34 26.50
N SER A 215 6.74 -5.06 26.57
CA SER A 215 6.04 -4.39 25.47
C SER A 215 6.65 -3.02 25.17
N LEU A 216 6.62 -2.67 23.89
CA LEU A 216 7.22 -1.45 23.34
C LEU A 216 6.15 -0.68 22.60
N LEU A 217 5.84 0.52 23.10
CA LEU A 217 4.86 1.42 22.51
C LEU A 217 5.58 2.50 21.74
N TYR A 218 5.20 2.63 20.47
CA TYR A 218 5.56 3.72 19.58
C TYR A 218 4.39 4.69 19.48
N PHE A 219 4.69 5.98 19.56
CA PHE A 219 3.69 7.04 19.50
C PHE A 219 4.30 8.30 18.86
N THR A 220 3.44 9.22 18.48
CA THR A 220 3.80 10.46 17.77
C THR A 220 3.01 11.62 18.32
N ASP A 221 3.50 12.84 18.16
CA ASP A 221 2.75 14.09 18.34
C ASP A 221 2.21 14.65 17.03
N ASP A 222 2.37 13.91 15.92
CA ASP A 222 1.75 14.17 14.63
C ASP A 222 0.51 13.26 14.48
N ALA A 223 -0.64 13.76 14.02
CA ALA A 223 -1.86 12.96 13.90
C ALA A 223 -1.84 11.97 12.70
N ASN A 224 -0.66 11.65 12.18
CA ASN A 224 -0.47 10.88 10.95
C ASN A 224 -0.52 9.36 11.18
N ILE A 225 -1.68 8.90 11.67
CA ILE A 225 -2.01 7.48 11.90
C ILE A 225 -3.09 6.98 10.95
N SER A 226 -3.27 7.62 9.80
CA SER A 226 -4.25 7.19 8.79
C SER A 226 -3.76 5.96 8.02
N TYR A 227 -4.66 5.07 7.60
CA TYR A 227 -4.29 3.81 6.93
C TYR A 227 -3.87 4.02 5.47
N ASN A 228 -2.72 4.64 5.25
CA ASN A 228 -2.19 5.00 3.93
C ASN A 228 -0.65 4.94 3.90
N GLN A 229 -0.01 5.47 2.86
CA GLN A 229 1.46 5.44 2.73
C GLN A 229 2.21 6.29 3.76
N ASN A 230 1.55 7.27 4.39
CA ASN A 230 2.19 8.18 5.34
C ASN A 230 2.04 7.70 6.79
N TRP A 231 1.49 6.50 7.02
CA TRP A 231 1.25 5.98 8.37
C TRP A 231 2.58 5.85 9.14
N GLY A 232 2.68 6.55 10.27
CA GLY A 232 3.91 6.56 11.07
C GLY A 232 5.03 7.46 10.51
N ASP A 233 4.72 8.35 9.57
CA ASP A 233 5.61 9.47 9.22
C ASP A 233 5.57 10.54 10.33
N GLY A 234 6.65 11.31 10.43
CA GLY A 234 6.81 12.39 11.41
C GLY A 234 7.75 12.02 12.54
N ASN A 235 7.68 12.76 13.65
CA ASN A 235 8.48 12.47 14.84
C ASN A 235 7.88 11.26 15.56
N ILE A 236 8.70 10.24 15.78
CA ILE A 236 8.31 9.02 16.48
C ILE A 236 9.07 8.90 17.78
N TYR A 237 8.35 8.51 18.82
CA TYR A 237 8.86 8.25 20.15
C TYR A 237 8.56 6.80 20.53
N ALA A 238 9.44 6.22 21.35
CA ALA A 238 9.24 4.87 21.88
C ALA A 238 9.38 4.84 23.39
N ILE A 239 8.58 4.03 24.07
CA ILE A 239 8.64 3.81 25.51
C ILE A 239 8.37 2.35 25.85
N GLU A 240 9.09 1.80 26.83
CA GLU A 240 8.72 0.52 27.42
C GLU A 240 7.38 0.66 28.13
N TYR A 241 6.40 -0.07 27.63
CA TYR A 241 5.03 0.02 28.07
C TYR A 241 4.75 -1.11 29.06
N ASN A 242 4.33 -0.75 30.27
CA ASN A 242 4.17 -1.70 31.38
C ASN A 242 2.72 -1.83 31.84
N ALA A 243 1.80 -1.10 31.21
CA ALA A 243 0.38 -1.17 31.54
C ALA A 243 -0.30 -2.27 30.73
N THR A 244 -1.34 -2.86 31.32
CA THR A 244 -2.22 -3.80 30.62
C THR A 244 -3.19 -3.03 29.74
N CYS A 245 -3.07 -3.20 28.42
CA CYS A 245 -4.11 -2.79 27.48
C CYS A 245 -5.15 -3.89 27.36
N ARG A 246 -6.42 -3.49 27.32
CA ARG A 246 -7.51 -4.35 26.87
C ARG A 246 -8.07 -3.73 25.62
N PHE A 247 -8.03 -4.50 24.54
CA PHE A 247 -8.68 -4.14 23.31
C PHE A 247 -9.83 -5.12 23.10
N GLU A 248 -10.97 -4.58 22.69
CA GLU A 248 -12.16 -5.37 22.45
C GLU A 248 -12.15 -5.83 21.00
N ARG A 249 -12.01 -7.14 20.80
CA ARG A 249 -12.02 -7.70 19.46
C ARG A 249 -13.39 -7.52 18.85
N THR A 250 -13.44 -6.77 17.77
CA THR A 250 -14.69 -6.60 17.03
C THR A 250 -14.87 -7.76 16.07
N ASN A 251 -16.11 -8.23 15.94
CA ASN A 251 -16.44 -9.18 14.90
C ASN A 251 -16.51 -8.43 13.57
N THR A 252 -15.50 -8.62 12.71
CA THR A 252 -15.47 -8.01 11.37
C THR A 252 -16.77 -8.26 10.59
N ARG A 253 -17.40 -9.43 10.77
CA ARG A 253 -18.69 -9.72 10.13
C ARG A 253 -19.82 -8.86 10.66
N GLU A 254 -19.78 -8.47 11.93
CA GLU A 254 -20.76 -7.53 12.49
C GLU A 254 -20.56 -6.14 11.90
N ILE A 255 -19.32 -5.65 11.73
CA ILE A 255 -19.06 -4.39 11.02
C ILE A 255 -19.63 -4.46 9.60
N ILE A 256 -19.38 -5.55 8.87
CA ILE A 256 -19.92 -5.74 7.51
C ILE A 256 -21.44 -5.87 7.49
N ASN A 257 -22.02 -6.58 8.46
CA ASN A 257 -23.46 -6.69 8.58
C ASN A 257 -24.10 -5.35 8.94
N GLN A 258 -23.43 -4.51 9.74
CA GLN A 258 -23.85 -3.14 10.01
C GLN A 258 -23.80 -2.30 8.73
N ILE A 259 -22.75 -2.43 7.90
CA ILE A 259 -22.70 -1.79 6.57
C ILE A 259 -23.95 -2.16 5.76
N ALA A 260 -24.23 -3.46 5.66
CA ALA A 260 -25.34 -3.99 4.87
C ALA A 260 -26.74 -3.75 5.45
N SER A 261 -26.86 -3.38 6.73
CA SER A 261 -28.16 -3.19 7.41
C SER A 261 -28.57 -1.73 7.59
N TYR A 262 -27.63 -0.80 7.72
CA TYR A 262 -27.92 0.63 7.94
C TYR A 262 -28.14 1.42 6.65
N SER A 263 -27.69 0.89 5.51
CA SER A 263 -27.91 1.45 4.18
C SER A 263 -28.56 0.38 3.33
N ASN A 264 -29.34 0.72 2.30
CA ASN A 264 -29.80 -0.26 1.30
C ASN A 264 -28.63 -0.73 0.40
N SER A 265 -27.45 -0.83 1.01
CA SER A 265 -26.17 -1.13 0.43
C SER A 265 -26.00 -2.63 0.26
N ILE A 266 -25.12 -2.96 -0.67
CA ILE A 266 -24.76 -4.33 -1.00
C ILE A 266 -23.26 -4.34 -1.12
N MET A 267 -22.61 -5.29 -0.46
CA MET A 267 -21.16 -5.35 -0.52
C MET A 267 -20.65 -6.75 -0.32
N PHE A 268 -19.75 -7.20 -1.19
CA PHE A 268 -19.19 -8.54 -1.15
C PHE A 268 -17.93 -8.67 -2.02
N ASP A 269 -17.10 -9.66 -1.68
CA ASP A 269 -16.03 -10.11 -2.55
C ASP A 269 -16.54 -11.17 -3.52
N ALA A 270 -16.10 -11.06 -4.77
CA ALA A 270 -16.34 -12.00 -5.84
C ALA A 270 -15.00 -12.55 -6.35
N ARG A 271 -14.92 -13.87 -6.56
CA ARG A 271 -13.75 -14.50 -7.17
C ARG A 271 -14.17 -15.20 -8.46
N ILE A 272 -13.72 -14.67 -9.59
CA ILE A 272 -13.88 -15.37 -10.87
C ILE A 272 -12.84 -16.48 -10.93
N ARG A 273 -13.30 -17.73 -10.97
CA ARG A 273 -12.46 -18.94 -10.97
C ARG A 273 -12.45 -19.66 -12.31
N SER A 274 -13.40 -19.33 -13.18
CA SER A 274 -13.54 -19.90 -14.50
C SER A 274 -12.70 -19.12 -15.52
N HIS A 275 -12.45 -19.78 -16.63
CA HIS A 275 -12.08 -19.10 -17.88
C HIS A 275 -13.28 -18.31 -18.41
N ALA A 276 -13.00 -17.32 -19.24
CA ALA A 276 -14.01 -16.42 -19.79
C ALA A 276 -13.72 -16.13 -21.26
N SER A 277 -14.52 -15.27 -21.86
CA SER A 277 -14.18 -14.53 -23.07
C SER A 277 -14.45 -13.06 -22.83
N THR A 278 -13.98 -12.19 -23.72
CA THR A 278 -14.22 -10.74 -23.61
C THR A 278 -15.70 -10.39 -23.47
N ASP A 279 -16.60 -11.17 -24.08
CA ASP A 279 -18.04 -10.91 -24.13
C ASP A 279 -18.84 -11.42 -22.92
N ASN A 280 -18.26 -12.20 -22.00
CA ASN A 280 -19.00 -12.82 -20.88
C ASN A 280 -18.40 -12.60 -19.48
N ILE A 281 -17.48 -11.64 -19.32
CA ILE A 281 -16.82 -11.36 -18.05
C ILE A 281 -17.82 -10.95 -16.97
N LEU A 282 -18.80 -10.10 -17.31
CA LEU A 282 -19.83 -9.69 -16.36
C LEU A 282 -20.69 -10.88 -15.94
N GLU A 283 -21.03 -11.78 -16.87
CA GLU A 283 -21.75 -13.01 -16.55
C GLU A 283 -20.98 -13.84 -15.52
N LYS A 284 -19.66 -14.03 -15.73
CA LYS A 284 -18.79 -14.73 -14.78
C LYS A 284 -18.71 -14.05 -13.42
N LEU A 285 -18.78 -12.72 -13.39
CA LEU A 285 -18.84 -11.97 -12.14
C LEU A 285 -20.20 -12.12 -11.45
N ILE A 286 -21.31 -12.12 -12.20
CA ILE A 286 -22.67 -12.30 -11.68
C ILE A 286 -22.85 -13.70 -11.07
N GLU A 287 -22.32 -14.74 -11.72
CA GLU A 287 -22.35 -16.13 -11.25
C GLU A 287 -21.75 -16.30 -9.84
N THR A 288 -20.81 -15.43 -9.42
CA THR A 288 -20.17 -15.53 -8.09
C THR A 288 -21.13 -15.26 -6.93
N ASN A 289 -22.17 -14.45 -7.14
CA ASN A 289 -23.18 -14.11 -6.14
C ASN A 289 -24.47 -13.60 -6.78
N SER A 290 -25.19 -14.49 -7.47
CA SER A 290 -26.41 -14.13 -8.20
C SER A 290 -27.46 -13.46 -7.32
N ALA A 291 -27.55 -13.82 -6.03
CA ALA A 291 -28.50 -13.23 -5.10
C ALA A 291 -28.21 -11.74 -4.85
N ALA A 292 -26.95 -11.37 -4.64
CA ALA A 292 -26.55 -9.97 -4.47
C ALA A 292 -26.70 -9.18 -5.78
N TRP A 293 -26.31 -9.76 -6.91
CA TRP A 293 -26.47 -9.13 -8.23
C TRP A 293 -27.95 -8.93 -8.62
N ASN A 294 -28.85 -9.83 -8.20
CA ASN A 294 -30.30 -9.63 -8.35
C ASN A 294 -30.85 -8.47 -7.51
N ARG A 295 -30.21 -8.14 -6.38
CA ARG A 295 -30.57 -6.94 -5.60
C ARG A 295 -29.98 -5.68 -6.25
N ILE A 296 -28.74 -5.74 -6.73
CA ILE A 296 -28.10 -4.66 -7.49
C ILE A 296 -28.94 -4.30 -8.73
N SER A 297 -29.35 -5.31 -9.50
CA SER A 297 -30.11 -5.11 -10.74
C SER A 297 -31.41 -4.35 -10.50
N ARG A 298 -32.13 -4.62 -9.41
CA ARG A 298 -33.35 -3.89 -9.04
C ARG A 298 -33.12 -2.40 -8.76
N GLN A 299 -31.91 -2.02 -8.32
CA GLN A 299 -31.59 -0.64 -8.01
C GLN A 299 -31.07 0.13 -9.24
N ILE A 300 -30.29 -0.50 -10.11
CA ILE A 300 -29.61 0.23 -11.20
C ILE A 300 -30.30 0.13 -12.56
N SER A 301 -31.20 -0.84 -12.77
CA SER A 301 -31.73 -1.11 -14.12
C SER A 301 -32.60 0.02 -14.66
N ASN A 302 -32.55 0.24 -15.97
CA ASN A 302 -33.33 1.26 -16.69
C ASN A 302 -33.06 2.71 -16.24
N LYS A 303 -31.85 3.01 -15.75
CA LYS A 303 -31.45 4.34 -15.31
C LYS A 303 -30.48 5.01 -16.27
N ASP A 304 -30.50 6.33 -16.26
CA ASP A 304 -29.43 7.16 -16.78
C ASP A 304 -28.24 7.08 -15.82
N VAL A 305 -27.05 6.79 -16.33
CA VAL A 305 -25.86 6.60 -15.51
C VAL A 305 -24.66 7.39 -16.02
N LYS A 306 -23.83 7.82 -15.08
CA LYS A 306 -22.48 8.32 -15.34
C LYS A 306 -21.47 7.28 -14.89
N ILE A 307 -20.53 6.96 -15.77
CA ILE A 307 -19.50 5.96 -15.49
C ILE A 307 -18.16 6.66 -15.30
N ARG A 308 -17.47 6.31 -14.21
CA ARG A 308 -16.10 6.73 -13.95
C ARG A 308 -15.24 5.49 -13.79
N TYR A 309 -14.12 5.44 -14.50
CA TYR A 309 -13.10 4.43 -14.28
C TYR A 309 -11.78 5.10 -13.91
N ALA A 310 -11.22 4.73 -12.76
CA ALA A 310 -9.87 5.09 -12.39
C ALA A 310 -8.99 3.83 -12.42
N ASP A 311 -7.78 3.93 -12.99
CA ASP A 311 -6.75 2.88 -12.89
C ASP A 311 -5.38 3.38 -13.37
N ARG A 312 -4.34 3.16 -12.56
CA ARG A 312 -2.95 3.44 -12.95
C ARG A 312 -2.34 2.41 -13.91
N TYR A 313 -2.96 1.24 -14.01
CA TYR A 313 -2.46 0.08 -14.74
C TYR A 313 -3.29 -0.26 -15.98
N LEU A 314 -4.16 0.64 -16.44
CA LEU A 314 -4.79 0.51 -17.75
C LEU A 314 -3.79 0.88 -18.85
N VAL A 315 -2.82 -0.01 -19.06
CA VAL A 315 -1.67 0.21 -19.93
C VAL A 315 -1.59 -0.80 -21.07
N THR A 316 -2.45 -1.82 -21.12
CA THR A 316 -2.46 -2.84 -22.19
C THR A 316 -3.69 -2.70 -23.10
N PRO A 317 -3.61 -3.11 -24.38
CA PRO A 317 -4.76 -3.15 -25.28
C PRO A 317 -5.87 -4.06 -24.75
N LEU A 318 -5.51 -5.23 -24.23
CA LEU A 318 -6.47 -6.16 -23.61
C LEU A 318 -7.23 -5.46 -22.48
N GLY A 319 -6.54 -4.73 -21.59
CA GLY A 319 -7.22 -3.98 -20.52
C GLY A 319 -8.25 -2.99 -21.03
N CYS A 320 -7.93 -2.24 -22.10
CA CYS A 320 -8.86 -1.30 -22.73
C CYS A 320 -10.09 -2.02 -23.30
N MET A 321 -9.88 -3.16 -23.98
CA MET A 321 -10.97 -3.99 -24.51
C MET A 321 -11.85 -4.56 -23.40
N LEU A 322 -11.25 -5.13 -22.34
CA LEU A 322 -11.99 -5.73 -21.23
C LEU A 322 -12.85 -4.70 -20.49
N LEU A 323 -12.33 -3.49 -20.27
CA LEU A 323 -13.08 -2.39 -19.67
C LEU A 323 -14.30 -2.00 -20.53
N ALA A 324 -14.08 -1.75 -21.82
CA ALA A 324 -15.15 -1.38 -22.75
C ALA A 324 -16.21 -2.50 -22.86
N GLN A 325 -15.78 -3.76 -22.92
CA GLN A 325 -16.68 -4.91 -22.97
C GLN A 325 -17.47 -5.09 -21.67
N MET A 326 -16.85 -4.88 -20.51
CA MET A 326 -17.55 -4.90 -19.22
C MET A 326 -18.64 -3.82 -19.16
N ILE A 327 -18.34 -2.61 -19.63
CA ILE A 327 -19.33 -1.52 -19.70
C ILE A 327 -20.45 -1.82 -20.70
N LYS A 328 -20.14 -2.37 -21.87
CA LYS A 328 -21.16 -2.85 -22.83
C LYS A 328 -22.05 -3.91 -22.21
N GLN A 329 -21.48 -4.89 -21.52
CA GLN A 329 -22.25 -5.94 -20.84
C GLN A 329 -23.16 -5.32 -19.77
N LEU A 330 -22.66 -4.40 -18.94
CA LEU A 330 -23.46 -3.69 -17.93
C LEU A 330 -24.63 -2.92 -18.58
N LYS A 331 -24.35 -2.20 -19.68
CA LYS A 331 -25.33 -1.46 -20.47
C LYS A 331 -26.47 -2.37 -20.94
N LEU A 332 -26.13 -3.52 -21.52
CA LEU A 332 -27.10 -4.46 -22.07
C LEU A 332 -27.86 -5.23 -20.98
N THR A 333 -27.14 -5.75 -19.98
CA THR A 333 -27.72 -6.58 -18.90
C THR A 333 -28.70 -5.80 -18.04
N TYR A 334 -28.44 -4.51 -17.78
CA TYR A 334 -29.29 -3.68 -16.92
C TYR A 334 -30.06 -2.59 -17.68
N ASN A 335 -30.02 -2.61 -19.02
CA ASN A 335 -30.65 -1.62 -19.89
C ASN A 335 -30.31 -0.17 -19.45
N LEU A 336 -29.01 0.09 -19.26
CA LEU A 336 -28.53 1.40 -18.79
C LEU A 336 -28.44 2.39 -19.96
N SER A 337 -28.83 3.63 -19.69
CA SER A 337 -28.60 4.76 -20.58
C SER A 337 -27.34 5.49 -20.10
N ILE A 338 -26.20 5.24 -20.74
CA ILE A 338 -24.92 5.83 -20.32
C ILE A 338 -24.84 7.26 -20.88
N VAL A 339 -24.88 8.25 -19.98
CA VAL A 339 -24.85 9.68 -20.31
C VAL A 339 -23.42 10.16 -20.52
N GLU A 340 -22.49 9.64 -19.72
CA GLU A 340 -21.10 10.07 -19.70
C GLU A 340 -20.19 8.93 -19.27
N VAL A 341 -18.99 8.89 -19.86
CA VAL A 341 -17.89 8.04 -19.41
C VAL A 341 -16.65 8.89 -19.20
N GLU A 342 -16.07 8.81 -18.01
CA GLU A 342 -14.77 9.40 -17.70
C GLU A 342 -13.76 8.30 -17.32
N CYS A 343 -12.55 8.37 -17.88
CA CYS A 343 -11.44 7.49 -17.60
C CYS A 343 -10.25 8.30 -17.06
N SER A 344 -9.96 8.15 -15.76
CA SER A 344 -8.81 8.75 -15.08
C SER A 344 -7.65 7.76 -15.03
N VAL A 345 -6.65 7.98 -15.88
CA VAL A 345 -5.59 6.99 -16.11
C VAL A 345 -4.21 7.63 -16.15
N LEU A 346 -3.20 6.95 -15.58
CA LEU A 346 -1.81 7.42 -15.63
C LEU A 346 -1.11 7.00 -16.93
N SER A 347 -0.03 7.70 -17.25
CA SER A 347 0.83 7.37 -18.38
C SER A 347 1.51 6.01 -18.16
N PRO A 348 1.59 5.14 -19.18
CA PRO A 348 2.40 3.92 -19.11
C PRO A 348 3.85 4.26 -18.73
N LYS A 349 4.42 3.54 -17.76
CA LYS A 349 5.86 3.60 -17.50
C LYS A 349 6.56 2.76 -18.58
N LEU A 350 7.31 3.42 -19.46
CA LEU A 350 8.13 2.78 -20.48
C LEU A 350 9.06 1.74 -19.84
N THR A 351 9.04 0.51 -20.36
CA THR A 351 10.11 -0.46 -20.03
C THR A 351 10.95 -0.80 -21.26
N TYR A 352 10.36 -0.96 -22.45
CA TYR A 352 11.10 -1.17 -23.70
C TYR A 352 10.27 -0.66 -24.88
N ALA A 353 10.88 0.15 -25.76
CA ALA A 353 10.26 0.63 -26.99
C ALA A 353 10.62 -0.29 -28.15
N THR A 354 9.63 -0.79 -28.87
CA THR A 354 9.82 -1.37 -30.21
C THR A 354 8.68 -0.90 -31.10
N ASP A 355 9.01 -0.40 -32.29
CA ASP A 355 8.12 0.04 -33.39
C ASP A 355 7.30 -1.11 -34.04
N ILE A 356 7.15 -2.24 -33.35
CA ILE A 356 6.60 -3.47 -33.93
C ILE A 356 5.34 -3.82 -33.15
N ASP A 357 4.30 -4.13 -33.91
CA ASP A 357 2.99 -4.67 -33.53
C ASP A 357 2.88 -5.10 -32.06
N ILE A 358 2.02 -4.40 -31.31
CA ILE A 358 1.89 -4.56 -29.87
C ILE A 358 0.93 -5.73 -29.59
N GLU A 359 1.41 -6.72 -28.83
CA GLU A 359 0.56 -7.81 -28.37
C GLU A 359 -0.52 -7.28 -27.42
N LEU A 360 -1.72 -7.87 -27.42
CA LEU A 360 -2.81 -7.39 -26.58
C LEU A 360 -2.48 -7.39 -25.08
N THR A 361 -1.57 -8.24 -24.63
CA THR A 361 -1.12 -8.35 -23.23
C THR A 361 0.09 -7.48 -22.89
N MET A 362 0.70 -6.82 -23.88
CA MET A 362 1.85 -5.93 -23.69
C MET A 362 1.41 -4.48 -23.46
N ASN A 363 2.29 -3.71 -22.80
CA ASN A 363 2.00 -2.31 -22.50
C ASN A 363 2.12 -1.45 -23.76
N PHE A 364 1.25 -0.45 -23.88
CA PHE A 364 1.44 0.64 -24.82
C PHE A 364 2.76 1.36 -24.56
N ILE A 365 3.38 1.84 -25.64
CA ILE A 365 4.64 2.59 -25.60
C ILE A 365 4.43 3.93 -24.89
N ASN A 366 3.32 4.61 -25.18
CA ASN A 366 3.04 5.93 -24.64
C ASN A 366 1.53 6.12 -24.40
N GLU A 367 1.21 7.22 -23.74
CA GLU A 367 -0.16 7.58 -23.40
C GLU A 367 -1.02 7.94 -24.62
N GLU A 368 -0.44 8.54 -25.65
CA GLU A 368 -1.19 8.97 -26.84
C GLU A 368 -1.78 7.77 -27.58
N GLU A 369 -0.96 6.74 -27.84
CA GLU A 369 -1.40 5.48 -28.45
C GLU A 369 -2.43 4.76 -27.57
N ARG A 370 -2.20 4.71 -26.26
CA ARG A 370 -3.16 4.12 -25.31
C ARG A 370 -4.49 4.85 -25.36
N ASN A 371 -4.49 6.19 -25.27
CA ASN A 371 -5.70 7.00 -25.24
C ASN A 371 -6.46 6.86 -26.56
N LYS A 372 -5.76 6.86 -27.70
CA LYS A 372 -6.37 6.65 -29.02
C LYS A 372 -7.03 5.29 -29.13
N PHE A 373 -6.35 4.22 -28.69
CA PHE A 373 -6.92 2.87 -28.69
C PHE A 373 -8.10 2.75 -27.72
N LEU A 374 -7.99 3.32 -26.52
CA LEU A 374 -9.06 3.33 -25.52
C LEU A 374 -10.31 4.04 -26.06
N SER A 375 -10.16 5.24 -26.64
CA SER A 375 -11.27 5.96 -27.27
C SER A 375 -11.91 5.14 -28.40
N LYS A 376 -11.11 4.45 -29.22
CA LYS A 376 -11.61 3.57 -30.26
C LYS A 376 -12.41 2.39 -29.70
N CYS A 377 -11.90 1.73 -28.65
CA CYS A 377 -12.62 0.66 -27.96
C CYS A 377 -13.99 1.14 -27.46
N PHE A 378 -14.04 2.27 -26.76
CA PHE A 378 -15.30 2.80 -26.24
C PHE A 378 -16.28 3.19 -27.36
N PHE A 379 -15.79 3.83 -28.41
CA PHE A 379 -16.62 4.21 -29.54
C PHE A 379 -17.21 2.98 -30.26
N GLU A 380 -16.40 1.98 -30.60
CA GLU A 380 -16.87 0.80 -31.35
C GLU A 380 -17.65 -0.21 -30.50
N ILE A 381 -17.25 -0.42 -29.24
CA ILE A 381 -17.82 -1.46 -28.37
C ILE A 381 -19.03 -0.93 -27.59
N VAL A 382 -18.96 0.29 -27.06
CA VAL A 382 -19.99 0.87 -26.19
C VAL A 382 -20.90 1.85 -26.96
N GLY A 383 -20.37 2.50 -28.00
CA GLY A 383 -21.06 3.54 -28.77
C GLY A 383 -20.95 4.94 -28.15
N ILE A 384 -19.94 5.19 -27.31
CA ILE A 384 -19.75 6.46 -26.59
C ILE A 384 -18.27 6.85 -26.62
N GLU A 385 -17.97 8.13 -26.78
CA GLU A 385 -16.60 8.64 -26.66
C GLU A 385 -16.28 8.97 -25.19
N PRO A 386 -15.19 8.40 -24.62
CA PRO A 386 -14.85 8.62 -23.22
C PRO A 386 -14.06 9.93 -23.05
N LYS A 387 -14.29 10.63 -21.95
CA LYS A 387 -13.39 11.70 -21.50
C LYS A 387 -12.19 11.07 -20.80
N ILE A 388 -10.99 11.24 -21.34
CA ILE A 388 -9.77 10.69 -20.76
C ILE A 388 -9.01 11.82 -20.06
N SER A 389 -8.76 11.68 -18.76
CA SER A 389 -8.08 12.68 -17.95
C SER A 389 -6.90 12.06 -17.21
N ARG A 390 -5.89 12.89 -16.92
CA ARG A 390 -4.84 12.55 -15.96
C ARG A 390 -5.30 13.01 -14.58
N PRO A 391 -5.34 12.13 -13.58
CA PRO A 391 -5.75 12.55 -12.24
C PRO A 391 -4.71 13.52 -11.64
N GLN A 392 -5.18 14.67 -11.11
CA GLN A 392 -4.33 15.71 -10.48
C GLN A 392 -3.71 15.23 -9.16
N TYR A 393 -4.42 14.34 -8.46
CA TYR A 393 -3.95 13.66 -7.27
C TYR A 393 -3.93 12.17 -7.56
N ALA A 394 -2.95 11.46 -7.03
CA ALA A 394 -2.78 10.03 -7.28
C ALA A 394 -3.89 9.20 -6.61
N GLN A 395 -5.12 9.32 -7.10
CA GLN A 395 -6.21 8.38 -6.83
C GLN A 395 -5.81 7.07 -7.52
N HIS A 396 -5.38 6.11 -6.71
CA HIS A 396 -4.92 4.78 -7.14
C HIS A 396 -6.07 3.77 -7.21
N ASP A 397 -7.30 4.25 -7.20
CA ASP A 397 -8.46 3.41 -7.23
C ASP A 397 -8.49 2.69 -8.56
N ARG A 398 -8.51 1.36 -8.53
CA ARG A 398 -8.78 0.49 -9.69
C ARG A 398 -10.25 0.20 -9.65
N CYS A 399 -11.04 1.20 -10.00
CA CYS A 399 -12.45 1.21 -9.66
C CYS A 399 -13.29 1.64 -10.84
N LEU A 400 -14.29 0.83 -11.16
CA LEU A 400 -15.38 1.18 -12.06
C LEU A 400 -16.59 1.61 -11.23
N SER A 401 -16.87 2.91 -11.24
CA SER A 401 -17.96 3.53 -10.52
C SER A 401 -19.09 3.89 -11.48
N ILE A 402 -20.31 3.53 -11.13
CA ILE A 402 -21.53 3.76 -11.90
C ILE A 402 -22.47 4.54 -11.00
N ASP A 403 -22.64 5.83 -11.30
CA ASP A 403 -23.51 6.74 -10.59
C ASP A 403 -24.86 6.82 -11.31
N ALA A 404 -25.92 6.40 -10.63
CA ALA A 404 -27.30 6.42 -11.11
C ALA A 404 -28.15 7.51 -10.43
N GLY A 405 -27.51 8.48 -9.76
CA GLY A 405 -28.14 9.61 -9.07
C GLY A 405 -28.58 9.27 -7.64
N ASP A 406 -29.46 8.30 -7.47
CA ASP A 406 -29.95 7.83 -6.16
C ASP A 406 -29.10 6.69 -5.56
N CYS A 407 -28.21 6.10 -6.34
CA CYS A 407 -27.29 5.07 -5.90
C CYS A 407 -26.00 5.07 -6.74
N GLN A 408 -24.94 4.55 -6.13
CA GLN A 408 -23.64 4.38 -6.74
C GLN A 408 -23.22 2.90 -6.63
N LEU A 409 -22.95 2.26 -7.77
CA LEU A 409 -22.32 0.93 -7.83
C LEU A 409 -20.83 1.08 -8.11
N SER A 410 -20.02 0.36 -7.35
CA SER A 410 -18.57 0.28 -7.47
C SER A 410 -18.18 -1.18 -7.73
N ILE A 411 -17.38 -1.39 -8.78
CA ILE A 411 -16.80 -2.67 -9.16
C ILE A 411 -15.27 -2.48 -9.17
N ARG A 412 -14.60 -3.02 -8.16
CA ARG A 412 -13.15 -2.88 -7.96
C ARG A 412 -12.42 -4.19 -8.28
N PRO A 413 -11.77 -4.34 -9.46
CA PRO A 413 -10.81 -5.41 -9.67
C PRO A 413 -9.53 -5.18 -8.85
N ASP A 414 -9.21 -6.07 -7.91
CA ASP A 414 -8.05 -5.90 -6.99
C ASP A 414 -6.72 -5.71 -7.76
N GLY A 415 -6.57 -6.44 -8.86
CA GLY A 415 -5.40 -6.36 -9.74
C GLY A 415 -5.50 -5.34 -10.88
N GLY A 416 -6.66 -4.71 -11.12
CA GLY A 416 -7.00 -4.00 -12.36
C GLY A 416 -7.73 -4.92 -13.36
N VAL A 417 -8.45 -4.34 -14.32
CA VAL A 417 -9.38 -5.08 -15.21
C VAL A 417 -8.73 -6.20 -16.03
N ALA A 418 -7.45 -6.08 -16.38
CA ALA A 418 -6.70 -7.09 -17.13
C ALA A 418 -5.96 -8.11 -16.27
N TYR A 419 -5.90 -7.90 -14.96
CA TYR A 419 -5.11 -8.76 -14.08
C TYR A 419 -5.67 -10.17 -14.02
N GLY A 420 -4.76 -11.15 -13.96
CA GLY A 420 -5.10 -12.57 -13.97
C GLY A 420 -5.53 -13.12 -15.34
N TRP A 421 -5.98 -12.27 -16.26
CA TRP A 421 -6.35 -12.68 -17.61
C TRP A 421 -5.12 -12.82 -18.53
N THR A 422 -5.22 -13.77 -19.47
CA THR A 422 -4.35 -13.89 -20.64
C THR A 422 -5.17 -14.48 -21.78
N VAL A 423 -4.71 -14.33 -23.02
CA VAL A 423 -5.35 -14.95 -24.17
C VAL A 423 -5.12 -16.46 -24.16
N PHE A 424 -6.10 -17.26 -24.60
CA PHE A 424 -5.92 -18.70 -24.80
C PHE A 424 -4.95 -19.01 -25.96
N GLY A 425 -4.15 -20.06 -25.77
CA GLY A 425 -3.22 -20.55 -26.79
C GLY A 425 -1.79 -20.02 -26.61
N ARG A 426 -0.90 -20.43 -27.51
CA ARG A 426 0.49 -19.95 -27.57
C ARG A 426 0.68 -18.81 -28.56
N GLU A 427 -0.33 -18.56 -29.39
CA GLU A 427 -0.32 -17.50 -30.39
C GLU A 427 -0.50 -16.15 -29.73
N LYS A 428 0.33 -15.21 -30.17
CA LYS A 428 0.32 -13.84 -29.69
C LYS A 428 -0.65 -13.07 -30.58
N ILE A 429 -1.79 -12.67 -30.03
CA ILE A 429 -2.74 -11.79 -30.72
C ILE A 429 -2.20 -10.37 -30.65
N GLN A 430 -2.08 -9.76 -31.81
CA GLN A 430 -1.62 -8.39 -31.99
C GLN A 430 -2.80 -7.42 -32.02
N ILE A 431 -2.53 -6.13 -31.79
CA ILE A 431 -3.55 -5.09 -31.98
C ILE A 431 -4.11 -5.12 -33.40
N THR A 432 -3.25 -5.29 -34.41
CA THR A 432 -3.63 -5.32 -35.83
C THR A 432 -4.65 -6.41 -36.17
N ASP A 433 -4.65 -7.52 -35.43
CA ASP A 433 -5.60 -8.62 -35.63
C ASP A 433 -7.04 -8.25 -35.28
N VAL A 434 -7.24 -7.23 -34.43
CA VAL A 434 -8.55 -6.87 -33.87
C VAL A 434 -8.97 -5.43 -34.13
N ILE A 435 -8.02 -4.57 -34.52
CA ILE A 435 -8.22 -3.11 -34.61
C ILE A 435 -9.30 -2.71 -35.62
N ASP A 436 -9.56 -3.51 -36.64
CA ASP A 436 -10.53 -3.21 -37.70
C ASP A 436 -11.98 -3.52 -37.30
N ASN A 437 -12.18 -4.35 -36.26
CA ASN A 437 -13.52 -4.66 -35.76
C ASN A 437 -13.49 -5.05 -34.28
N LEU A 438 -13.29 -4.06 -33.41
CA LEU A 438 -13.18 -4.30 -31.96
C LEU A 438 -14.50 -4.81 -31.35
N SER A 439 -15.63 -4.42 -31.94
CA SER A 439 -16.98 -4.77 -31.46
C SER A 439 -17.33 -6.26 -31.64
N ALA A 440 -16.73 -6.92 -32.64
CA ALA A 440 -16.94 -8.34 -32.96
C ALA A 440 -15.79 -9.24 -32.47
N ALA A 441 -14.69 -8.65 -31.96
CA ALA A 441 -13.56 -9.39 -31.43
C ALA A 441 -13.92 -10.07 -30.11
N ASN A 442 -14.33 -11.35 -30.18
CA ASN A 442 -14.56 -12.19 -29.01
C ASN A 442 -13.32 -13.05 -28.73
N ILE A 443 -12.53 -12.62 -27.74
CA ILE A 443 -11.26 -13.27 -27.40
C ILE A 443 -11.48 -14.21 -26.23
N SER A 444 -11.09 -15.47 -26.38
CA SER A 444 -11.07 -16.44 -25.28
C SER A 444 -9.98 -16.06 -24.26
N LEU A 445 -10.36 -16.01 -22.98
CA LEU A 445 -9.51 -15.60 -21.86
C LEU A 445 -9.25 -16.75 -20.87
N PHE A 446 -7.98 -17.06 -20.68
CA PHE A 446 -7.50 -17.96 -19.64
C PHE A 446 -7.27 -17.20 -18.32
N ASN A 447 -7.73 -17.79 -17.23
CA ASN A 447 -7.60 -17.25 -15.88
C ASN A 447 -6.35 -17.86 -15.23
N LYS A 448 -5.29 -17.05 -15.05
CA LYS A 448 -4.01 -17.49 -14.47
C LYS A 448 -4.04 -17.62 -12.94
N GLU A 449 -5.07 -17.06 -12.32
CA GLU A 449 -5.26 -17.06 -10.87
C GLU A 449 -6.10 -18.25 -10.40
N SER A 450 -6.70 -19.05 -11.30
CA SER A 450 -7.45 -20.26 -10.94
C SER A 450 -6.53 -21.46 -10.65
N ARG A 451 -5.59 -21.31 -9.72
CA ARG A 451 -4.58 -22.35 -9.37
C ARG A 451 -5.08 -23.35 -8.33
N SER A 452 -6.06 -22.97 -7.51
CA SER A 452 -6.72 -23.85 -6.54
C SER A 452 -8.20 -23.48 -6.40
N GLU A 453 -8.97 -24.32 -5.70
CA GLU A 453 -10.39 -24.04 -5.38
C GLU A 453 -10.60 -22.77 -4.54
N ARG A 454 -9.56 -22.22 -3.91
CA ARG A 454 -9.65 -20.99 -3.11
C ARG A 454 -9.18 -19.74 -3.87
N ASP A 455 -8.45 -19.92 -4.96
CA ASP A 455 -7.88 -18.83 -5.74
C ASP A 455 -8.86 -18.35 -6.82
N GLY A 456 -8.51 -17.25 -7.49
CA GLY A 456 -9.31 -16.63 -8.55
C GLY A 456 -9.06 -15.13 -8.63
N ILE A 457 -9.54 -14.52 -9.72
CA ILE A 457 -9.43 -13.08 -9.93
C ILE A 457 -10.41 -12.39 -8.98
N LEU A 458 -9.86 -11.62 -8.05
CA LEU A 458 -10.62 -10.97 -6.99
C LEU A 458 -11.22 -9.64 -7.47
N TYR A 459 -12.51 -9.51 -7.22
CA TYR A 459 -13.28 -8.27 -7.36
C TYR A 459 -13.95 -7.96 -6.02
N THR A 460 -14.01 -6.68 -5.66
CA THR A 460 -14.84 -6.20 -4.57
C THR A 460 -15.97 -5.36 -5.16
N ILE A 461 -17.21 -5.72 -4.81
CA ILE A 461 -18.42 -5.08 -5.30
C ILE A 461 -19.06 -4.32 -4.14
N ALA A 462 -19.43 -3.06 -4.37
CA ALA A 462 -20.12 -2.24 -3.39
C ALA A 462 -21.23 -1.41 -4.07
N LEU A 463 -22.43 -1.42 -3.54
CA LEU A 463 -23.54 -0.55 -3.94
C LEU A 463 -23.92 0.29 -2.73
N GLN A 464 -24.00 1.60 -2.90
CA GLN A 464 -24.48 2.53 -1.88
C GLN A 464 -25.68 3.30 -2.41
N SER A 465 -26.75 3.41 -1.62
CA SER A 465 -27.83 4.36 -1.92
C SER A 465 -27.46 5.73 -1.32
N ASN A 466 -27.67 6.80 -2.08
CA ASN A 466 -27.42 8.15 -1.60
C ASN A 466 -28.47 8.49 -0.51
N PRO A 467 -28.05 8.94 0.69
CA PRO A 467 -28.96 9.20 1.79
C PRO A 467 -29.86 10.44 1.60
N GLU A 468 -29.69 11.21 0.52
CA GLU A 468 -30.42 12.47 0.26
C GLU A 468 -31.69 12.32 -0.61
N HIS A 469 -32.13 11.09 -0.93
CA HIS A 469 -33.38 10.84 -1.67
C HIS A 469 -34.31 9.81 -1.01
#